data_AF-A0A1N7LDM1-F1
#
_entry.id   AF-A0A1N7LDM1-F1
#
_cell.length_a   1.000
_cell.length_b   1.000
_cell.length_c   1.000
_cell.angle_alpha   90.00
_cell.angle_beta   90.00
_cell.angle_gamma   90.00
#
_symmetry.space_group_name_H-M   'P 1'
#
loop_
_entity.id
_entity.type
_entity.pdbx_description
1 polymer ?
#
loop_
_entity_poly.entity_id
_entity_poly.type
_entity_poly.pdbx_seq_one_letter_code
_entity_poly.pdbx_strand_id
1 'polypeptide(L)'
;MLTFAKNLDLIRIAQQNDWVVFIIIGCLFLYVFMLFSLQRDSSVRGFLTQKFSDSSNNFLSWTIISAVFCLVFATFVSHYIPVVPKIARDFTFFGYELNKFGFTITVVAAFYFIKNLLSYLFFAGTGTLRKWDLFCFTVSKFYFCISIIMIVLCVMSYYFPDAELQRLPFYFVGLLLMFVFKQFYYLFHQNDILPQKWYYKFLYICTLQIVPFLVLWKVLFF
;
A
#
# COMPACT_ATOMS: atom_id res chain seq x y z
N MET A 1 -24.93 1.42 -37.36
CA MET A 1 -24.01 2.07 -36.40
C MET A 1 -22.52 1.95 -36.78
N LEU A 2 -22.15 1.19 -37.82
CA LEU A 2 -20.75 1.15 -38.34
C LEU A 2 -20.44 2.28 -39.34
N THR A 3 -21.44 2.81 -40.03
CA THR A 3 -21.30 3.87 -41.03
C THR A 3 -21.11 5.27 -40.43
N PHE A 4 -21.57 5.51 -39.21
CA PHE A 4 -21.43 6.81 -38.52
C PHE A 4 -19.99 7.06 -38.04
N ALA A 5 -19.29 5.99 -37.65
CA ALA A 5 -17.92 6.04 -37.13
C ALA A 5 -16.83 6.24 -38.20
N LYS A 6 -17.17 6.13 -39.50
CA LYS A 6 -16.22 6.29 -40.61
C LYS A 6 -16.12 7.75 -41.11
N ASN A 7 -17.16 8.56 -40.88
CA ASN A 7 -17.21 9.96 -41.31
C ASN A 7 -16.60 10.91 -40.28
N LEU A 8 -16.55 10.49 -39.01
CA LEU A 8 -15.76 11.12 -37.98
C LEU A 8 -14.46 10.34 -37.98
N ASP A 9 -13.35 10.94 -38.36
CA ASP A 9 -12.00 10.36 -38.35
C ASP A 9 -11.58 10.09 -36.88
N LEU A 10 -12.34 9.24 -36.18
CA LEU A 10 -12.10 8.74 -34.84
C LEU A 10 -11.02 7.68 -35.00
N ILE A 11 -9.82 8.16 -35.32
CA ILE A 11 -8.59 7.43 -35.07
C ILE A 11 -8.71 7.01 -33.61
N ARG A 12 -8.90 5.71 -33.36
CA ARG A 12 -8.80 5.15 -32.02
C ARG A 12 -7.37 5.43 -31.59
N ILE A 13 -7.16 6.55 -30.89
CA ILE A 13 -5.88 6.85 -30.26
C ILE A 13 -5.67 5.67 -29.32
N ALA A 14 -4.77 4.75 -29.69
CA ALA A 14 -4.42 3.65 -28.84
C ALA A 14 -3.89 4.29 -27.56
N GLN A 15 -4.63 4.13 -26.46
CA GLN A 15 -4.21 4.68 -25.18
C GLN A 15 -2.85 4.04 -24.85
N GLN A 16 -1.79 4.83 -24.94
CA GLN A 16 -0.43 4.33 -24.82
C GLN A 16 -0.15 4.02 -23.36
N ASN A 17 -0.29 2.74 -23.00
CA ASN A 17 -0.10 2.24 -21.64
C ASN A 17 1.37 1.87 -21.36
N ASP A 18 2.32 2.27 -22.21
CA ASP A 18 3.74 1.91 -22.10
C ASP A 18 4.37 2.32 -20.76
N TRP A 19 3.88 3.42 -20.16
CA TRP A 19 4.29 3.86 -18.82
C TRP A 19 4.04 2.80 -17.74
N VAL A 20 3.02 1.94 -17.90
CA VAL A 20 2.74 0.82 -16.99
C VAL A 20 3.82 -0.24 -17.09
N VAL A 21 4.32 -0.53 -18.29
CA VAL A 21 5.46 -1.46 -18.50
C VAL A 21 6.68 -0.95 -17.75
N PHE A 22 7.02 0.34 -17.89
CA PHE A 22 8.16 0.92 -17.21
C PHE A 22 8.05 0.80 -15.69
N ILE A 23 6.86 1.02 -15.12
CA ILE A 23 6.63 0.83 -13.68
C ILE A 23 6.82 -0.64 -13.29
N ILE A 24 6.24 -1.58 -14.03
CA ILE A 24 6.34 -3.01 -13.71
C ILE A 24 7.80 -3.48 -13.77
N ILE A 25 8.52 -3.13 -14.84
CA ILE A 25 9.94 -3.47 -14.98
C ILE A 25 10.75 -2.84 -13.84
N GLY A 26 10.51 -1.57 -13.51
CA GLY A 26 11.16 -0.90 -12.38
C GLY A 26 10.89 -1.58 -11.04
N CYS A 27 9.65 -2.02 -10.80
CA CYS A 27 9.26 -2.76 -9.59
C CYS A 27 9.98 -4.11 -9.49
N LEU A 28 10.04 -4.87 -10.60
CA LEU A 28 10.76 -6.14 -10.66
C LEU A 28 12.26 -5.95 -10.44
N PHE A 29 12.85 -4.92 -11.07
CA PHE A 29 14.25 -4.57 -10.86
C PHE A 29 14.55 -4.24 -9.39
N LEU A 30 13.70 -3.45 -8.73
CA LEU A 30 13.84 -3.14 -7.30
C LEU A 30 13.76 -4.39 -6.42
N TYR A 31 12.93 -5.38 -6.76
CA TYR A 31 12.89 -6.66 -6.05
C TYR A 31 14.13 -7.51 -6.27
N VAL A 32 14.64 -7.59 -7.49
CA VAL A 32 15.90 -8.28 -7.77
C VAL A 32 17.04 -7.62 -7.02
N PHE A 33 17.13 -6.28 -7.07
CA PHE A 33 18.13 -5.50 -6.33
C PHE A 33 18.04 -5.75 -4.81
N MET A 34 16.83 -5.75 -4.25
CA MET A 34 16.63 -6.01 -2.82
C MET A 34 17.06 -7.42 -2.42
N LEU A 35 16.71 -8.44 -3.20
CA LEU A 35 17.07 -9.83 -2.91
C LEU A 35 18.58 -10.08 -3.01
N PHE A 36 19.22 -9.51 -4.03
CA PHE A 36 20.66 -9.65 -4.27
C PHE A 36 21.48 -8.84 -3.23
N SER A 37 21.26 -7.51 -3.20
CA SER A 37 22.08 -6.58 -2.41
C SER A 37 21.76 -6.62 -0.91
N LEU A 38 20.47 -6.58 -0.52
CA LEU A 38 20.08 -6.41 0.88
C LEU A 38 19.91 -7.75 1.63
N GLN A 39 19.49 -8.79 0.91
CA GLN A 39 19.20 -10.13 1.45
C GLN A 39 20.29 -11.16 1.13
N ARG A 40 21.49 -10.74 0.71
CA ARG A 40 22.67 -11.61 0.47
C ARG A 40 22.37 -12.76 -0.50
N ASP A 41 21.91 -12.41 -1.70
CA ASP A 41 21.61 -13.37 -2.78
C ASP A 41 20.57 -14.42 -2.39
N SER A 42 19.61 -14.04 -1.54
CA SER A 42 18.52 -14.92 -1.14
C SER A 42 17.56 -15.18 -2.29
N SER A 43 17.19 -16.45 -2.49
CA SER A 43 16.11 -16.81 -3.40
C SER A 43 14.76 -16.31 -2.86
N VAL A 44 13.75 -16.16 -3.72
CA VAL A 44 12.38 -15.77 -3.31
C VAL A 44 11.84 -16.69 -2.22
N ARG A 45 12.03 -18.01 -2.37
CA ARG A 45 11.64 -19.00 -1.36
C ARG A 45 12.43 -18.80 -0.06
N GLY A 46 13.74 -18.59 -0.18
CA GLY A 46 14.63 -18.30 0.95
C GLY A 46 14.12 -17.13 1.77
N PHE A 47 13.86 -15.99 1.12
CA PHE A 47 13.33 -14.78 1.74
C PHE A 47 11.99 -15.03 2.46
N LEU A 48 11.05 -15.71 1.82
CA LEU A 48 9.74 -15.98 2.43
C LEU A 48 9.85 -16.88 3.67
N THR A 49 10.74 -17.87 3.67
CA THR A 49 10.91 -18.81 4.80
C THR A 49 11.90 -18.33 5.87
N GLN A 50 12.63 -17.25 5.62
CA GLN A 50 13.68 -16.75 6.52
C GLN A 50 13.14 -16.43 7.92
N LYS A 51 13.89 -16.75 8.97
CA LYS A 51 13.56 -16.34 10.34
C LYS A 51 14.07 -14.93 10.61
N PHE A 52 13.43 -14.24 11.55
CA PHE A 52 13.83 -12.87 11.92
C PHE A 52 15.28 -12.78 12.41
N SER A 53 15.79 -13.80 13.12
CA SER A 53 17.18 -13.85 13.61
C SER A 53 18.22 -13.79 12.49
N ASP A 54 17.89 -14.35 11.34
CA ASP A 54 18.84 -14.58 10.24
C ASP A 54 18.71 -13.50 9.16
N SER A 55 17.92 -12.46 9.44
CA SER A 55 17.55 -11.42 8.49
C SER A 55 18.40 -10.17 8.63
N SER A 56 18.96 -9.72 7.52
CA SER A 56 19.76 -8.50 7.42
C SER A 56 18.98 -7.38 6.76
N ASN A 57 19.24 -6.13 7.15
CA ASN A 57 18.71 -4.93 6.49
C ASN A 57 17.17 -4.91 6.38
N ASN A 58 16.47 -5.37 7.42
CA ASN A 58 15.01 -5.50 7.43
C ASN A 58 14.29 -4.17 7.15
N PHE A 59 14.74 -3.08 7.76
CA PHE A 59 14.14 -1.76 7.59
C PHE A 59 14.26 -1.25 6.15
N LEU A 60 15.43 -1.40 5.53
CA LEU A 60 15.67 -1.03 4.13
C LEU A 60 14.85 -1.90 3.18
N SER A 61 14.85 -3.21 3.41
CA SER A 61 14.06 -4.16 2.61
C SER A 61 12.56 -3.85 2.72
N TRP A 62 12.07 -3.57 3.93
CA TRP A 62 10.69 -3.16 4.17
C TRP A 62 10.33 -1.84 3.48
N THR A 63 11.25 -0.87 3.46
CA THR A 63 11.05 0.41 2.76
C THR A 63 10.89 0.19 1.26
N ILE A 64 11.79 -0.57 0.63
CA ILE A 64 11.72 -0.88 -0.80
C ILE A 64 10.43 -1.64 -1.12
N ILE A 65 10.12 -2.68 -0.35
CA ILE A 65 8.92 -3.50 -0.59
C ILE A 65 7.64 -2.66 -0.44
N SER A 66 7.59 -1.78 0.56
CA SER A 66 6.45 -0.88 0.76
C SER A 66 6.32 0.14 -0.38
N ALA A 67 7.44 0.68 -0.87
CA ALA A 67 7.44 1.59 -2.01
C ALA A 67 6.94 0.91 -3.29
N VAL A 68 7.44 -0.31 -3.59
CA VAL A 68 6.98 -1.11 -4.74
C VAL A 68 5.49 -1.44 -4.60
N PHE A 69 5.04 -1.86 -3.41
CA PHE A 69 3.63 -2.12 -3.16
C PHE A 69 2.76 -0.87 -3.42
N CYS A 70 3.16 0.29 -2.89
CA CYS A 70 2.45 1.56 -3.14
C CYS A 70 2.40 1.92 -4.63
N LEU A 71 3.51 1.74 -5.35
CA LEU A 71 3.61 1.98 -6.79
C LEU A 71 2.63 1.11 -7.57
N VAL A 72 2.69 -0.21 -7.39
CA VAL A 72 1.83 -1.15 -8.12
C VAL A 72 0.36 -0.96 -7.74
N PHE A 73 0.07 -0.75 -6.45
CA PHE A 73 -1.29 -0.50 -6.00
C PHE A 73 -1.85 0.81 -6.57
N ALA A 74 -1.04 1.88 -6.60
CA ALA A 74 -1.43 3.14 -7.22
C ALA A 74 -1.67 2.97 -8.72
N THR A 75 -0.80 2.25 -9.45
CA THR A 75 -1.01 1.94 -10.87
C THR A 75 -2.33 1.21 -11.09
N PHE A 76 -2.63 0.18 -10.29
CA PHE A 76 -3.89 -0.56 -10.39
C PHE A 76 -5.12 0.33 -10.17
N VAL A 77 -5.13 1.11 -9.08
CA VAL A 77 -6.24 2.00 -8.74
C VAL A 77 -6.38 3.15 -9.76
N SER A 78 -5.27 3.60 -10.33
CA SER A 78 -5.24 4.63 -11.37
C SER A 78 -6.00 4.20 -12.62
N HIS A 79 -6.17 2.91 -12.91
CA HIS A 79 -7.02 2.52 -14.02
C HIS A 79 -8.48 2.94 -13.81
N TYR A 80 -9.01 2.78 -12.59
CA TYR A 80 -10.44 2.93 -12.27
C TYR A 80 -10.91 4.33 -11.89
N ILE A 81 -10.00 5.28 -11.66
CA ILE A 81 -10.42 6.64 -11.31
C ILE A 81 -10.97 7.35 -12.55
N PRO A 82 -12.19 7.89 -12.55
CA PRO A 82 -12.71 8.54 -13.76
C PRO A 82 -12.25 10.00 -13.87
N VAL A 83 -12.11 10.70 -12.75
CA VAL A 83 -11.84 12.16 -12.73
C VAL A 83 -10.91 12.51 -11.56
N VAL A 84 -9.89 13.33 -11.85
CA VAL A 84 -9.04 13.95 -10.83
C VAL A 84 -9.76 15.17 -10.26
N PRO A 85 -9.91 15.31 -8.93
CA PRO A 85 -10.60 16.45 -8.31
C PRO A 85 -9.90 17.78 -8.63
N LYS A 86 -10.67 18.86 -8.76
CA LYS A 86 -10.15 20.21 -9.12
C LYS A 86 -9.03 20.68 -8.20
N ILE A 87 -9.18 20.45 -6.89
CA ILE A 87 -8.18 20.79 -5.86
C ILE A 87 -6.79 20.19 -6.17
N ALA A 88 -6.74 18.98 -6.74
CA ALA A 88 -5.49 18.32 -7.10
C ALA A 88 -4.98 18.73 -8.48
N ARG A 89 -5.84 19.20 -9.38
CA ARG A 89 -5.48 19.71 -10.70
C ARG A 89 -4.82 21.08 -10.60
N ASP A 90 -5.34 21.93 -9.71
CA ASP A 90 -4.83 23.29 -9.49
C ASP A 90 -3.50 23.30 -8.70
N PHE A 91 -3.12 22.17 -8.12
CA PHE A 91 -1.84 21.99 -7.43
C PHE A 91 -0.72 21.77 -8.44
N THR A 92 -0.04 22.85 -8.83
CA THR A 92 1.12 22.79 -9.72
C THR A 92 2.40 22.58 -8.90
N PHE A 93 3.07 21.45 -9.10
CA PHE A 93 4.37 21.19 -8.49
C PHE A 93 5.45 21.35 -9.57
N PHE A 94 6.35 22.32 -9.42
CA PHE A 94 7.38 22.66 -10.43
C PHE A 94 6.82 22.94 -11.84
N GLY A 95 5.59 23.46 -11.93
CA GLY A 95 4.93 23.75 -13.22
C GLY A 95 4.30 22.55 -13.92
N TYR A 96 4.35 21.35 -13.32
CA TYR A 96 3.65 20.17 -13.81
C TYR A 96 2.31 20.00 -13.10
N GLU A 97 1.26 19.71 -13.87
CA GLU A 97 -0.04 19.32 -13.35
C GLU A 97 -0.05 17.84 -12.94
N LEU A 98 -0.72 17.53 -11.83
CA LEU A 98 -0.87 16.15 -11.38
C LEU A 98 -1.77 15.36 -12.32
N ASN A 99 -1.14 14.50 -13.14
CA ASN A 99 -1.86 13.50 -13.91
C ASN A 99 -2.58 12.52 -12.96
N LYS A 100 -3.57 11.79 -13.49
CA LYS A 100 -4.33 10.72 -12.82
C LYS A 100 -3.46 9.80 -11.98
N PHE A 101 -2.33 9.34 -12.54
CA PHE A 101 -1.38 8.50 -11.83
C PHE A 101 -0.68 9.25 -10.67
N GLY A 102 -0.21 10.48 -10.92
CA GLY A 102 0.44 11.33 -9.91
C GLY A 102 -0.47 11.59 -8.70
N PHE A 103 -1.76 11.87 -8.95
CA PHE A 103 -2.75 11.99 -7.89
C PHE A 103 -2.89 10.68 -7.09
N THR A 104 -3.06 9.54 -7.78
CA THR A 104 -3.24 8.25 -7.11
C THR A 104 -2.07 7.84 -6.24
N ILE A 105 -0.84 7.99 -6.75
CA ILE A 105 0.34 7.59 -6.00
C ILE A 105 0.54 8.47 -4.79
N THR A 106 0.24 9.77 -4.90
CA THR A 106 0.33 10.71 -3.78
C THR A 106 -0.64 10.34 -2.66
N VAL A 107 -1.90 10.08 -3.00
CA VAL A 107 -2.94 9.68 -2.02
C VAL A 107 -2.59 8.35 -1.36
N VAL A 108 -2.20 7.34 -2.16
CA VAL A 108 -1.82 6.01 -1.66
C VAL A 108 -0.59 6.11 -0.76
N ALA A 109 0.45 6.80 -1.20
CA ALA A 109 1.68 6.96 -0.43
C ALA A 109 1.42 7.70 0.89
N ALA A 110 0.65 8.79 0.86
CA ALA A 110 0.26 9.54 2.06
C ALA A 110 -0.52 8.67 3.04
N PHE A 111 -1.50 7.90 2.56
CA PHE A 111 -2.27 6.98 3.40
C PHE A 111 -1.37 5.94 4.08
N TYR A 112 -0.49 5.27 3.33
CA TYR A 112 0.41 4.26 3.89
C TYR A 112 1.47 4.86 4.81
N PHE A 113 1.95 6.07 4.51
CA PHE A 113 2.87 6.80 5.37
C PHE A 113 2.23 7.13 6.72
N ILE A 114 1.04 7.75 6.72
CA ILE A 114 0.29 8.07 7.94
C ILE A 114 -0.02 6.79 8.72
N LYS A 115 -0.48 5.73 8.04
CA LYS A 115 -0.73 4.43 8.67
C LYS A 115 0.53 3.85 9.33
N ASN A 116 1.70 3.95 8.68
CA ASN A 116 2.95 3.47 9.25
C ASN A 116 3.43 4.34 10.41
N LEU A 117 3.25 5.66 10.33
CA LEU A 117 3.55 6.58 11.42
C LEU A 117 2.69 6.29 12.65
N LEU A 118 1.37 6.14 12.47
CA LEU A 118 0.46 5.74 13.55
C LEU A 118 0.82 4.37 14.11
N SER A 119 1.19 3.41 13.26
CA SER A 119 1.67 2.10 13.70
C SER A 119 2.97 2.21 14.52
N TYR A 120 3.91 3.06 14.11
CA TYR A 120 5.14 3.31 14.86
C TYR A 120 4.84 3.92 16.23
N LEU A 121 4.05 5.00 16.25
CA LEU A 121 3.63 5.66 17.49
C LEU A 121 2.90 4.69 18.42
N PHE A 122 2.13 3.76 17.84
CA PHE A 122 1.44 2.72 18.57
C PHE A 122 2.41 1.73 19.26
N PHE A 123 3.43 1.22 18.57
CA PHE A 123 4.46 0.36 19.19
C PHE A 123 5.36 1.11 20.19
N ALA A 124 5.65 2.38 19.90
CA ALA A 124 6.41 3.26 20.80
C ALA A 124 5.64 3.51 22.10
N GLY A 125 4.36 3.91 22.01
CA GLY A 125 3.52 4.19 23.17
C GLY A 125 3.22 2.96 24.04
N THR A 126 3.25 1.76 23.47
CA THR A 126 3.09 0.52 24.23
C THR A 126 4.37 0.04 24.91
N GLY A 127 5.52 0.67 24.64
CA GLY A 127 6.84 0.27 25.13
C GLY A 127 7.35 -1.02 24.50
N THR A 128 6.87 -1.38 23.30
CA THR A 128 7.21 -2.63 22.61
C THR A 128 7.88 -2.38 21.26
N LEU A 129 8.82 -1.44 21.21
CA LEU A 129 9.56 -1.06 19.99
C LEU A 129 10.21 -2.25 19.28
N ARG A 130 10.77 -3.21 20.01
CA ARG A 130 11.35 -4.42 19.40
C ARG A 130 10.34 -5.28 18.63
N LYS A 131 9.05 -5.22 18.99
CA LYS A 131 7.97 -5.87 18.23
C LYS A 131 7.62 -5.13 16.94
N TRP A 132 7.96 -3.84 16.83
CA TRP A 132 7.91 -3.13 15.57
C TRP A 132 8.79 -3.90 14.59
N ASP A 133 10.10 -4.02 14.78
CA ASP A 133 10.98 -4.64 13.77
C ASP A 133 10.48 -6.02 13.27
N LEU A 134 9.94 -6.84 14.18
CA LEU A 134 9.25 -8.10 13.86
C LEU A 134 7.99 -7.91 13.00
N PHE A 135 7.16 -6.91 13.29
CA PHE A 135 6.05 -6.46 12.44
C PHE A 135 6.55 -6.02 11.06
N CYS A 136 7.58 -5.20 10.95
CA CYS A 136 8.15 -4.73 9.66
C CYS A 136 8.62 -5.90 8.81
N PHE A 137 9.33 -6.85 9.42
CA PHE A 137 9.77 -8.08 8.78
C PHE A 137 8.59 -8.97 8.33
N THR A 138 7.56 -9.10 9.15
CA THR A 138 6.43 -9.97 8.81
C THR A 138 5.53 -9.37 7.73
N VAL A 139 5.30 -8.05 7.81
CA VAL A 139 4.50 -7.29 6.84
C VAL A 139 5.21 -7.18 5.50
N SER A 140 6.54 -7.06 5.47
CA SER A 140 7.29 -6.99 4.22
C SER A 140 7.08 -8.24 3.36
N LYS A 141 7.11 -9.44 3.94
CA LYS A 141 6.81 -10.70 3.22
C LYS A 141 5.40 -10.72 2.66
N PHE A 142 4.44 -10.26 3.44
CA PHE A 142 3.05 -10.18 3.01
C PHE A 142 2.88 -9.19 1.83
N TYR A 143 3.45 -7.99 1.93
CA TYR A 143 3.41 -6.99 0.88
C TYR A 143 4.16 -7.43 -0.38
N PHE A 144 5.24 -8.18 -0.24
CA PHE A 144 5.96 -8.78 -1.37
C PHE A 144 5.08 -9.80 -2.12
N CYS A 145 4.37 -10.69 -1.42
CA CYS A 145 3.45 -11.62 -2.08
C CYS A 145 2.28 -10.91 -2.77
N ILE A 146 1.67 -9.94 -2.09
CA ILE A 146 0.53 -9.21 -2.66
C ILE A 146 0.96 -8.35 -3.84
N SER A 147 2.12 -7.69 -3.80
CA SER A 147 2.57 -6.85 -4.91
C SER A 147 2.77 -7.67 -6.19
N ILE A 148 3.26 -8.91 -6.10
CA ILE A 148 3.37 -9.82 -7.25
C ILE A 148 1.98 -10.08 -7.86
N ILE A 149 0.99 -10.39 -7.02
CA ILE A 149 -0.41 -10.58 -7.47
C ILE A 149 -0.92 -9.30 -8.12
N MET A 150 -0.66 -8.14 -7.52
CA MET A 150 -1.07 -6.85 -8.04
C MET A 150 -0.39 -6.51 -9.37
N ILE A 151 0.85 -6.92 -9.62
CA ILE A 151 1.52 -6.75 -10.92
C ILE A 151 0.74 -7.51 -12.00
N VAL A 152 0.35 -8.77 -11.73
CA VAL A 152 -0.46 -9.56 -12.66
C VAL A 152 -1.81 -8.88 -12.91
N LEU A 153 -2.47 -8.38 -11.86
CA LEU A 153 -3.72 -7.64 -11.99
C LEU A 153 -3.57 -6.34 -12.81
N CYS A 154 -2.47 -5.61 -12.65
CA CYS A 154 -2.17 -4.45 -13.49
C CYS A 154 -2.07 -4.82 -14.97
N VAL A 155 -1.37 -5.92 -15.30
CA VAL A 155 -1.27 -6.39 -16.68
C VAL A 155 -2.66 -6.75 -17.23
N MET A 156 -3.47 -7.46 -16.44
CA MET A 156 -4.84 -7.84 -16.83
C MET A 156 -5.72 -6.61 -17.06
N SER A 157 -5.66 -5.60 -16.19
CA SER A 157 -6.49 -4.40 -16.30
C SER A 157 -6.08 -3.49 -17.46
N TYR A 158 -4.78 -3.32 -17.74
CA TYR A 158 -4.31 -2.35 -18.75
C TYR A 158 -4.15 -2.91 -20.17
N TYR A 159 -3.94 -4.22 -20.34
CA TYR A 159 -3.64 -4.81 -21.65
C TYR A 159 -4.74 -5.71 -22.21
N PHE A 160 -5.66 -6.22 -21.37
CA PHE A 160 -6.75 -7.08 -21.83
C PHE A 160 -8.05 -6.28 -22.00
N PRO A 161 -8.54 -6.12 -23.25
CA PRO A 161 -9.71 -5.31 -23.56
C PRO A 161 -11.01 -6.11 -23.31
N ASP A 162 -11.33 -6.39 -22.05
CA ASP A 162 -12.66 -6.87 -21.65
C ASP A 162 -13.50 -5.71 -21.11
N ALA A 163 -14.82 -5.89 -21.05
CA ALA A 163 -15.76 -4.93 -20.47
C ALA A 163 -15.36 -4.54 -19.04
N GLU A 164 -14.69 -3.39 -18.89
CA GLU A 164 -14.06 -2.91 -17.65
C GLU A 164 -15.01 -2.90 -16.46
N LEU A 165 -16.27 -2.56 -16.71
CA LEU A 165 -17.33 -2.48 -15.69
C LEU A 165 -17.71 -3.86 -15.11
N GLN A 166 -17.59 -4.94 -15.90
CA GLN A 166 -17.92 -6.29 -15.44
C GLN A 166 -16.84 -6.88 -14.53
N ARG A 167 -15.58 -6.42 -14.66
CA ARG A 167 -14.44 -6.91 -13.86
C ARG A 167 -14.31 -6.21 -12.50
N LEU A 168 -14.81 -4.98 -12.39
CA LEU A 168 -14.76 -4.18 -11.16
C LEU A 168 -15.30 -4.90 -9.91
N PRO A 169 -16.47 -5.60 -9.93
CA PRO A 169 -16.94 -6.33 -8.76
C PRO A 169 -15.99 -7.46 -8.35
N PHE A 170 -15.40 -8.19 -9.30
CA PHE A 170 -14.44 -9.25 -9.01
C PHE A 170 -13.16 -8.70 -8.34
N TYR A 171 -12.65 -7.57 -8.84
CA TYR A 171 -11.50 -6.91 -8.22
C TYR A 171 -11.82 -6.35 -6.84
N PHE A 172 -13.01 -5.79 -6.63
CA PHE A 172 -13.44 -5.31 -5.32
C PHE A 172 -13.54 -6.46 -4.31
N VAL A 173 -14.16 -7.58 -4.68
CA VAL A 173 -14.23 -8.80 -3.85
C VAL A 173 -12.83 -9.34 -3.57
N GLY A 174 -11.95 -9.38 -4.57
CA GLY A 174 -10.56 -9.79 -4.41
C GLY A 174 -9.77 -8.90 -3.43
N LEU A 175 -9.91 -7.58 -3.53
CA LEU A 175 -9.31 -6.62 -2.59
C LEU A 175 -9.85 -6.80 -1.17
N LEU A 176 -11.16 -7.02 -1.02
CA LEU A 176 -11.79 -7.27 0.26
C LEU A 176 -11.28 -8.58 0.88
N LEU A 177 -11.19 -9.65 0.09
CA LEU A 177 -10.63 -10.92 0.53
C LEU A 177 -9.16 -10.77 0.95
N MET A 178 -8.34 -10.05 0.18
CA MET A 178 -6.95 -9.76 0.56
C MET A 178 -6.86 -8.96 1.86
N PHE A 179 -7.78 -8.01 2.07
CA PHE A 179 -7.86 -7.26 3.32
C PHE A 179 -8.23 -8.16 4.51
N VAL A 180 -9.22 -9.02 4.36
CA VAL A 180 -9.63 -9.97 5.41
C VAL A 180 -8.48 -10.95 5.71
N PHE A 181 -7.88 -11.53 4.67
CA PHE A 181 -6.73 -12.43 4.79
C PHE A 181 -5.55 -11.78 5.51
N LYS A 182 -5.27 -10.50 5.24
CA LYS A 182 -4.26 -9.72 5.97
C LYS A 182 -4.53 -9.69 7.48
N GLN A 183 -5.78 -9.46 7.90
CA GLN A 183 -6.12 -9.43 9.32
C GLN A 183 -5.95 -10.79 9.98
N PHE A 184 -6.39 -11.86 9.31
CA PHE A 184 -6.14 -13.23 9.76
C PHE A 184 -4.64 -13.53 9.87
N TYR A 185 -3.86 -13.15 8.86
CA TYR A 185 -2.41 -13.33 8.87
C TYR A 185 -1.75 -12.61 10.05
N TYR A 186 -2.22 -11.42 10.43
CA TYR A 186 -1.66 -10.67 11.55
C TYR A 186 -2.07 -11.25 12.92
N LEU A 187 -3.31 -11.73 13.04
CA LEU A 187 -3.85 -12.29 14.29
C LEU A 187 -3.26 -13.67 14.61
N PHE A 188 -3.08 -14.52 13.59
CA PHE A 188 -2.66 -15.92 13.77
C PHE A 188 -1.16 -16.14 13.53
N HIS A 189 -0.36 -15.07 13.42
CA HIS A 189 1.07 -15.23 13.20
C HIS A 189 1.79 -15.72 14.46
N GLN A 190 2.65 -16.73 14.30
CA GLN A 190 3.34 -17.42 15.40
C GLN A 190 4.24 -16.53 16.26
N ASN A 191 4.68 -15.37 15.74
CA ASN A 191 5.60 -14.48 16.44
C ASN A 191 4.91 -13.42 17.34
N ASP A 192 3.61 -13.55 17.63
CA ASP A 192 2.85 -12.61 18.49
C ASP A 192 3.15 -11.13 18.15
N ILE A 193 2.97 -10.80 16.87
CA ILE A 193 3.39 -9.52 16.29
C ILE A 193 2.65 -8.35 16.97
N LEU A 194 1.41 -8.58 17.36
CA LEU A 194 0.58 -7.59 18.04
C LEU A 194 0.85 -7.59 19.55
N PRO A 195 0.80 -6.42 20.21
CA PRO A 195 0.99 -6.35 21.66
C PRO A 195 -0.23 -6.93 22.41
N GLN A 196 -0.04 -8.00 23.19
CA GLN A 196 -1.11 -8.70 23.93
C GLN A 196 -1.77 -7.86 25.05
N LYS A 197 -1.07 -6.88 25.64
CA LYS A 197 -1.55 -6.10 26.80
C LYS A 197 -2.37 -4.84 26.42
N TRP A 198 -2.83 -4.77 25.17
CA TRP A 198 -3.34 -3.55 24.53
C TRP A 198 -4.57 -2.94 25.20
N TYR A 199 -5.58 -3.76 25.51
CA TYR A 199 -6.85 -3.31 26.08
C TYR A 199 -6.65 -2.49 27.37
N TYR A 200 -5.82 -2.99 28.29
CA TYR A 200 -5.62 -2.36 29.58
C TYR A 200 -4.88 -1.03 29.50
N LYS A 201 -3.91 -0.87 28.59
CA LYS A 201 -3.15 0.39 28.46
C LYS A 201 -3.94 1.49 27.76
N PHE A 202 -4.76 1.16 26.77
CA PHE A 202 -5.63 2.15 26.12
C PHE A 202 -6.72 2.64 27.08
N LEU A 203 -7.32 1.72 27.84
CA LEU A 203 -8.27 2.07 28.89
C LEU A 203 -7.60 2.98 29.94
N TYR A 204 -6.37 2.67 30.37
CA TYR A 204 -5.61 3.48 31.34
C TYR A 204 -5.28 4.88 30.83
N ILE A 205 -4.83 5.02 29.58
CA ILE A 205 -4.52 6.34 28.97
C ILE A 205 -5.81 7.17 28.84
N CYS A 206 -6.91 6.55 28.42
CA CYS A 206 -8.19 7.21 28.36
C CYS A 206 -8.68 7.66 29.76
N THR A 207 -8.53 6.85 30.81
CA THR A 207 -8.96 7.21 32.17
C THR A 207 -8.01 8.14 32.92
N LEU A 208 -6.69 8.10 32.68
CA LEU A 208 -5.72 8.92 33.42
C LEU A 208 -5.23 10.17 32.68
N GLN A 209 -5.38 10.28 31.37
CA GLN A 209 -4.97 11.48 30.62
C GLN A 209 -6.17 12.21 30.02
N ILE A 210 -7.08 11.51 29.35
CA ILE A 210 -8.19 12.15 28.65
C ILE A 210 -9.29 12.60 29.61
N VAL A 211 -9.67 11.76 30.59
CA VAL A 211 -10.72 12.12 31.56
C VAL A 211 -10.31 13.30 32.45
N PRO A 212 -9.10 13.36 33.05
CA PRO A 212 -8.70 14.52 33.84
C PRO A 212 -8.63 15.80 33.01
N PHE A 213 -8.17 15.71 31.75
CA PHE A 213 -8.16 16.85 30.82
C PHE A 213 -9.57 17.35 30.48
N LEU A 214 -10.52 16.44 30.23
CA LEU A 214 -11.93 16.79 30.00
C LEU A 214 -12.60 17.38 31.26
N VAL A 215 -12.27 16.88 32.44
CA VAL A 215 -12.74 17.44 33.73
C VAL A 215 -12.15 18.84 33.95
N LEU A 216 -10.86 19.03 33.72
CA LEU A 216 -10.19 20.33 33.81
C LEU A 216 -10.79 21.34 32.83
N TRP A 217 -11.04 20.91 31.59
CA TRP A 217 -11.70 21.73 30.57
C TRP A 217 -13.11 22.13 31.01
N LYS A 218 -13.89 21.20 31.56
CA LYS A 218 -15.24 21.48 32.05
C LYS A 218 -15.22 22.45 33.24
N VAL A 219 -14.22 22.38 34.12
CA VAL A 219 -14.09 23.29 35.28
C VAL A 219 -13.58 24.68 34.88
N LEU A 220 -12.77 24.79 33.83
CA LEU A 220 -12.20 26.06 33.37
C LEU A 220 -13.12 26.84 32.41
N PHE A 221 -13.95 26.14 31.63
CA PHE A 221 -14.74 26.74 30.55
C PHE A 221 -16.27 26.57 30.71
N PHE A 222 -16.74 26.03 31.84
CA PHE A 222 -18.16 25.86 32.17
C PHE A 222 -18.38 26.10 33.67
#